data_AF-A0A9X0B4X0-F1
#
_entry.id   AF-A0A9X0B4X0-F1
#
_cell.length_a   1.000
_cell.length_b   1.000
_cell.length_c   1.000
_cell.angle_alpha   90.00
_cell.angle_beta   90.00
_cell.angle_gamma   90.00
#
_symmetry.space_group_name_H-M   'P 1'
#
loop_
_entity.id
_entity.type
_entity.pdbx_description
1 polymer ?
#
loop_
_entity_poly.entity_id
_entity_poly.type
_entity_poly.pdbx_seq_one_letter_code
_entity_poly.pdbx_strand_id
1 'polypeptide(L)'
;MQYIDSKGFCEDLDEGKYSLLLIHSLQKGDPLIQSILQQRKISGSLTMEMKQIILQRLKINGSLDYTLSVINELYRLIKEELEALERETKTKNWIL
;
A
#
# COMPACT_ATOMS: atom_id res chain seq x y z
N MET A 1 17.60 -8.64 -9.51
CA MET A 1 16.50 -8.31 -10.43
C MET A 1 15.53 -9.51 -10.53
N GLN A 2 15.07 -10.06 -9.39
CA GLN A 2 14.37 -11.36 -9.37
C GLN A 2 13.20 -11.40 -8.37
N TYR A 3 12.63 -10.24 -8.02
CA TYR A 3 11.38 -10.14 -7.25
C TYR A 3 10.21 -9.59 -8.09
N ILE A 4 10.47 -9.20 -9.34
CA ILE A 4 9.43 -8.74 -10.28
C ILE A 4 8.84 -9.93 -11.08
N ASP A 5 9.47 -11.10 -11.05
CA ASP A 5 9.27 -12.14 -12.09
C ASP A 5 8.44 -13.36 -11.65
N SER A 6 7.75 -13.30 -10.50
CA SER A 6 6.77 -14.33 -10.10
C SER A 6 5.34 -13.81 -9.97
N LYS A 7 5.13 -12.49 -10.12
CA LYS A 7 3.84 -11.82 -9.97
C LYS A 7 3.71 -10.77 -11.08
N GLY A 8 2.68 -10.87 -11.91
CA GLY A 8 2.42 -9.93 -12.99
C GLY A 8 2.29 -8.47 -12.51
N PHE A 9 2.51 -7.54 -13.44
CA PHE A 9 2.55 -6.10 -13.13
C PHE A 9 1.26 -5.63 -12.44
N CYS A 10 1.39 -5.15 -11.20
CA CYS A 10 0.29 -4.68 -10.35
C CYS A 10 -0.92 -5.63 -10.32
N GLU A 11 -0.69 -6.94 -10.25
CA GLU A 11 -1.75 -7.96 -10.14
C GLU A 11 -2.73 -7.69 -8.99
N ASP A 12 -2.30 -7.05 -7.91
CA ASP A 12 -3.22 -6.68 -6.81
C ASP A 12 -4.39 -5.78 -7.29
N LEU A 13 -4.17 -4.98 -8.34
CA LEU A 13 -5.23 -4.18 -8.98
C LEU A 13 -6.16 -5.06 -9.82
N ASP A 14 -5.64 -6.10 -10.48
CA ASP A 14 -6.46 -7.08 -11.20
C ASP A 14 -7.28 -7.91 -10.25
N GLU A 15 -6.74 -8.29 -9.09
CA GLU A 15 -7.44 -8.99 -8.01
C GLU A 15 -8.46 -8.08 -7.30
N GLY A 16 -8.40 -6.77 -7.52
CA GLY A 16 -9.33 -5.80 -6.95
C GLY A 16 -9.09 -5.55 -5.46
N LYS A 17 -7.85 -5.75 -4.99
CA LYS A 17 -7.46 -5.50 -3.61
C LYS A 17 -7.44 -4.01 -3.33
N TYR A 18 -8.05 -3.62 -2.21
CA TYR A 18 -8.05 -2.25 -1.72
C TYR A 18 -6.86 -2.06 -0.77
N SER A 19 -5.68 -1.81 -1.35
CA SER A 19 -4.50 -1.46 -0.58
C SER A 19 -4.67 -0.09 0.10
N LEU A 20 -3.90 0.18 1.18
CA LEU A 20 -3.97 1.45 1.90
C LEU A 20 -3.77 2.67 0.97
N LEU A 21 -2.86 2.54 0.01
CA LEU A 21 -2.62 3.53 -1.05
C LEU A 21 -3.92 3.86 -1.81
N LEU A 22 -4.64 2.81 -2.23
CA LEU A 22 -5.87 2.93 -3.01
C LEU A 22 -7.01 3.50 -2.18
N ILE A 23 -7.15 3.05 -0.92
CA ILE A 23 -8.14 3.56 0.03
C ILE A 23 -7.96 5.06 0.26
N HIS A 24 -6.74 5.49 0.59
CA HIS A 24 -6.42 6.90 0.81
C HIS A 24 -6.73 7.74 -0.44
N SER A 25 -6.36 7.24 -1.62
CA SER A 25 -6.65 7.91 -2.89
C SER A 25 -8.14 8.01 -3.20
N LEU A 26 -8.92 6.97 -2.89
CA LEU A 26 -10.37 6.95 -3.05
C LEU A 26 -11.08 7.89 -2.07
N GLN A 27 -10.58 8.01 -0.83
CA GLN A 27 -11.08 8.97 0.16
C GLN A 27 -10.87 10.42 -0.28
N LYS A 28 -9.82 10.69 -1.07
CA LYS A 28 -9.61 11.98 -1.73
C LYS A 28 -10.57 12.23 -2.91
N GLY A 29 -11.41 11.25 -3.25
CA GLY A 29 -12.46 11.40 -4.25
C GLY A 29 -11.95 11.37 -5.68
N ASP A 30 -10.86 10.66 -5.97
CA ASP A 30 -10.29 10.60 -7.32
C ASP A 30 -11.25 9.93 -8.33
N PRO A 31 -11.86 10.70 -9.26
CA PRO A 31 -12.90 10.16 -10.14
C PRO A 31 -12.33 9.20 -11.19
N LEU A 32 -11.06 9.35 -11.57
CA LEU A 32 -10.42 8.50 -12.57
C LEU A 32 -10.14 7.12 -11.99
N ILE A 33 -9.60 7.06 -10.76
CA ILE A 33 -9.41 5.78 -10.07
C ILE A 33 -10.77 5.10 -9.87
N GLN A 34 -11.81 5.81 -9.43
CA GLN A 34 -13.14 5.24 -9.27
C GLN A 34 -13.68 4.66 -10.59
N SER A 35 -13.54 5.39 -11.69
CA SER A 35 -14.01 4.95 -13.01
C SER A 35 -13.26 3.70 -13.48
N ILE A 36 -11.94 3.66 -13.31
CA ILE A 36 -11.12 2.50 -13.68
C ILE A 36 -11.49 1.27 -12.83
N LEU A 37 -11.73 1.44 -11.52
CA LEU A 37 -12.14 0.34 -10.65
C LEU A 37 -13.55 -0.17 -10.98
N GLN A 38 -14.47 0.69 -11.42
CA GLN A 38 -15.78 0.28 -11.93
C GLN A 38 -15.62 -0.53 -13.22
N GLN A 39 -14.78 -0.07 -14.14
CA GLN A 39 -14.47 -0.82 -15.36
C GLN A 39 -13.86 -2.19 -15.04
N ARG A 40 -12.91 -2.26 -14.09
CA ARG A 40 -12.33 -3.52 -13.62
C ARG A 40 -13.39 -4.51 -13.15
N LYS A 41 -14.45 -4.05 -12.46
CA LYS A 41 -15.54 -4.94 -12.01
C LYS A 41 -16.29 -5.58 -13.18
N ILE A 42 -16.32 -4.93 -14.34
CA ILE A 42 -16.98 -5.43 -15.56
C ILE A 42 -16.03 -6.35 -16.34
N SER A 43 -14.77 -5.94 -16.53
CA SER A 43 -13.78 -6.68 -17.33
C SER A 43 -13.11 -7.83 -16.59
N GLY A 44 -13.13 -7.85 -15.26
CA GLY A 44 -12.44 -8.83 -14.42
C GLY A 44 -10.96 -8.55 -14.19
N SER A 45 -10.31 -7.77 -15.06
CA SER A 45 -8.91 -7.34 -14.95
C SER A 45 -8.69 -5.95 -15.56
N LEU A 46 -7.49 -5.40 -15.38
CA LEU A 46 -7.08 -4.10 -15.93
C LEU A 46 -6.01 -4.24 -17.01
N THR A 47 -6.07 -3.36 -18.01
CA THR A 47 -4.98 -3.22 -18.98
C THR A 47 -3.75 -2.60 -18.32
N MET A 48 -2.58 -2.75 -18.94
CA MET A 48 -1.33 -2.16 -18.47
C MET A 48 -1.45 -0.64 -18.33
N GLU A 49 -2.09 0.02 -19.29
CA GLU A 49 -2.29 1.47 -19.33
C GLU A 49 -3.16 1.95 -18.17
N MET A 50 -4.24 1.21 -17.85
CA MET A 50 -5.11 1.52 -16.71
C MET A 50 -4.38 1.40 -15.38
N LYS A 51 -3.53 0.38 -15.23
CA LYS A 51 -2.68 0.21 -14.05
C LYS A 51 -1.69 1.37 -13.91
N GLN A 52 -1.05 1.78 -15.02
CA GLN A 52 -0.15 2.94 -15.03
C GLN A 52 -0.87 4.24 -14.66
N ILE A 53 -2.09 4.46 -15.16
CA ILE A 53 -2.92 5.61 -14.77
C ILE A 53 -3.20 5.59 -13.28
N ILE A 54 -3.62 4.44 -12.70
CA ILE A 54 -3.81 4.32 -11.26
C ILE A 54 -2.53 4.72 -10.51
N LEU A 55 -1.37 4.18 -10.89
CA LEU A 55 -0.10 4.51 -10.23
C LEU A 55 0.24 6.01 -10.31
N GLN A 56 0.01 6.65 -11.45
CA GLN A 56 0.21 8.10 -11.60
C GLN A 56 -0.72 8.89 -10.68
N ARG A 57 -2.00 8.51 -10.62
CA ARG A 57 -2.99 9.15 -9.75
C ARG A 57 -2.67 8.93 -8.27
N LEU A 58 -2.23 7.74 -7.87
CA LEU A 58 -1.76 7.47 -6.50
C LEU A 58 -0.61 8.40 -6.10
N LYS A 59 0.34 8.64 -7.01
CA LYS A 59 1.46 9.57 -6.79
C LYS A 59 0.97 11.03 -6.68
N ILE A 60 0.11 11.48 -7.59
CA ILE A 60 -0.48 12.83 -7.56
C ILE A 60 -1.24 13.07 -6.26
N ASN A 61 -1.96 12.06 -5.79
CA ASN A 61 -2.73 12.14 -4.55
C ASN A 61 -1.87 12.01 -3.29
N GLY A 62 -0.55 11.87 -3.41
CA GLY A 62 0.37 11.70 -2.28
C GLY A 62 0.13 10.41 -1.49
N SER A 63 -0.47 9.40 -2.12
CA SER A 63 -0.89 8.17 -1.42
C SER A 63 0.31 7.30 -1.05
N LEU A 64 1.38 7.36 -1.84
CA LEU A 64 2.65 6.69 -1.52
C LEU A 64 3.26 7.29 -0.26
N ASP A 65 3.38 8.61 -0.19
CA ASP A 65 3.95 9.31 0.97
C ASP A 65 3.10 9.11 2.22
N TYR A 66 1.77 9.14 2.09
CA TYR A 66 0.85 8.80 3.18
C TYR A 66 1.07 7.37 3.69
N THR A 67 1.18 6.40 2.79
CA THR A 67 1.38 5.00 3.19
C THR A 67 2.74 4.81 3.88
N LEU A 68 3.78 5.49 3.38
CA LEU A 68 5.10 5.47 4.00
C LEU A 68 5.09 6.11 5.40
N SER A 69 4.37 7.22 5.60
CA SER A 69 4.25 7.83 6.92
C SER A 69 3.55 6.92 7.92
N VAL A 70 2.49 6.22 7.51
CA VAL A 70 1.79 5.22 8.34
C VAL A 70 2.73 4.07 8.71
N ILE A 71 3.51 3.55 7.76
CA ILE A 71 4.48 2.47 8.03
C ILE A 71 5.54 2.92 9.04
N ASN A 72 6.09 4.11 8.86
CA ASN A 72 7.10 4.66 9.77
C ASN A 72 6.56 4.85 11.19
N GLU A 73 5.31 5.31 11.31
CA GLU A 73 4.66 5.47 12.60
C GLU A 73 4.42 4.12 13.28
N LEU A 74 3.92 3.12 12.55
CA LEU A 74 3.77 1.77 13.09
C LEU A 74 5.11 1.18 13.54
N TYR A 75 6.18 1.39 12.77
CA TYR A 75 7.52 0.94 13.14
C TYR A 75 8.00 1.62 14.42
N ARG A 76 7.80 2.94 14.56
CA ARG A 76 8.13 3.70 15.77
C ARG A 76 7.40 3.13 16.99
N LEU A 77 6.08 2.92 16.87
CA LEU A 77 5.25 2.37 17.96
C LEU A 77 5.70 0.96 18.38
N ILE A 78 6.03 0.09 17.41
CA ILE A 78 6.55 -1.25 17.70
C ILE A 78 7.89 -1.17 18.45
N LYS A 79 8.79 -0.26 18.05
CA LYS A 79 10.07 -0.07 18.73
C LYS A 79 9.90 0.45 20.16
N GLU A 80 9.00 1.41 20.38
CA GLU A 80 8.70 1.95 21.71
C GLU A 80 8.13 0.89 22.65
N GLU A 81 7.22 0.05 22.15
CA GLU A 81 6.65 -1.04 22.91
C GLU A 81 7.71 -2.11 23.25
N LEU A 82 8.57 -2.46 22.28
CA LEU A 82 9.65 -3.40 22.51
C LEU A 82 10.61 -2.89 23.60
N GLU A 83 11.03 -1.62 23.53
CA GLU A 83 11.87 -1.01 24.55
C GLU A 83 11.20 -1.00 25.94
N ALA A 84 9.88 -0.79 26.00
CA ALA A 84 9.13 -0.86 27.25
C ALA A 84 9.19 -2.27 27.86
N LEU A 85 8.95 -3.31 27.04
CA LEU A 85 9.02 -4.70 27.46
C LEU A 85 10.43 -5.13 27.88
N GLU A 86 11.48 -4.68 27.18
CA GLU A 86 12.87 -4.95 27.57
C GLU A 86 13.22 -4.33 28.92
N ARG A 87 12.74 -3.10 29.18
CA ARG A 87 12.92 -2.44 30.48
C ARG A 87 12.22 -3.20 31.60
N GLU A 88 11.00 -3.67 31.37
CA GLU A 88 10.22 -4.39 32.37
C GLU A 88 10.81 -5.78 32.67
N THR A 89 11.19 -6.52 31.63
CA THR A 89 11.72 -7.89 31.75
C THR A 89 13.21 -7.94 32.09
N LYS A 90 13.92 -6.80 32.03
CA LYS A 90 15.38 -6.68 32.16
C LYS A 90 16.17 -7.58 31.18
N THR A 91 15.52 -8.00 30.10
CA THR A 91 16.08 -8.90 29.10
C THR A 91 16.00 -8.21 27.75
N LYS A 92 17.14 -8.06 27.08
CA LYS A 92 17.18 -7.50 25.72
C LYS A 92 16.79 -8.54 24.69
N ASN A 93 15.99 -8.13 23.71
CA ASN A 93 15.68 -8.90 22.52
C ASN A 93 16.71 -8.59 21.42
N TRP A 94 17.67 -9.49 21.23
CA TRP A 94 18.76 -9.29 20.26
C TRP A 94 18.37 -9.56 18.80
N ILE A 95 17.15 -10.06 18.57
CA ILE A 95 16.66 -10.43 17.24
C ILE A 95 15.97 -9.25 16.52
N LEU A 96 15.53 -8.22 17.26
CA LEU A 96 14.74 -7.08 16.73
C LEU A 96 15.36 -5.71 16.98
#